data_AF-A0A1B2DPL9-F1
#
_entry.id   AF-A0A1B2DPL9-F1
#
_cell.length_a   1.000
_cell.length_b   1.000
_cell.length_c   1.000
_cell.angle_alpha   90.00
_cell.angle_beta   90.00
_cell.angle_gamma   90.00
#
_symmetry.space_group_name_H-M   'P 1'
#
loop_
_entity.id
_entity.type
_entity.pdbx_description
1 polymer ?
#
loop_
_entity_poly.entity_id
_entity_poly.type
_entity_poly.pdbx_seq_one_letter_code
_entity_poly.pdbx_strand_id
1 'polypeptide(L)'
;MEGQSLDTIMSVQISADKMSAFLTFKRLTDDFECSVEQLEQFVQSSGVSVGVVPGVLQSICNNPLAFYKEQTLIAEGKPAEVGKDGFVQFIYDMKSKERRPAENEDGTVDFKEMTQLKNVTRGQLIAELVEPVAGEPGMTVTGNEVASKEGKAARFKIGKNVVLNNEQTAMYAALDGLITMTDKDKINVFPIYEVNGDVDYKIGNIDFVGTVVIRGNVLSGFRVKSAGDIRIIGGVEGADLDAEGSIEISGGIMAGNKGFVKAGKNVKCSFIQDGNVIAGDDVLVSQSIMHSNVRAGKNVICSGAKGLIVGGTIQAGERVKARTIGNTMSTATVVEVGVKPEHRSELLELRTKLKQHNESMDKADKALVILDQLAAIGQLTDDKMAMRIKLSATKRQSLTEVEQFRERILDIERTLEDSEQAGVDVNNIIYGGIKIVIGRYTKYIKDPLQRVSFQYLDGDISQVSYRS
;
A
#
# COMPACT_ATOMS: atom_id res chain seq x y z
N MET A 1 21.71 88.76 -25.47
CA MET A 1 20.95 88.17 -24.36
C MET A 1 21.66 86.86 -24.05
N GLU A 2 22.53 86.90 -23.06
CA GLU A 2 23.37 85.78 -22.67
C GLU A 2 22.47 84.67 -22.16
N GLY A 3 22.54 83.51 -22.80
CA GLY A 3 21.80 82.32 -22.39
C GLY A 3 22.16 82.02 -20.93
N GLN A 4 21.21 82.22 -20.03
CA GLN A 4 21.38 81.77 -18.66
C GLN A 4 21.58 80.26 -18.72
N SER A 5 22.75 79.81 -18.29
CA SER A 5 23.04 78.39 -18.14
C SER A 5 21.99 77.78 -17.22
N LEU A 6 21.30 76.74 -17.67
CA LEU A 6 20.27 76.02 -16.91
C LEU A 6 20.78 75.59 -15.51
N ASP A 7 22.10 75.39 -15.35
CA ASP A 7 22.79 75.14 -14.07
C ASP A 7 22.57 76.20 -12.96
N THR A 8 22.31 77.45 -13.36
CA THR A 8 22.10 78.59 -12.45
C THR A 8 20.66 78.65 -11.93
N ILE A 9 19.72 78.06 -12.67
CA ILE A 9 18.27 78.14 -12.47
C ILE A 9 17.75 76.84 -11.83
N MET A 10 18.33 75.70 -12.20
CA MET A 10 17.87 74.37 -11.83
C MET A 10 19.05 73.53 -11.30
N SER A 11 18.74 72.47 -10.56
CA SER A 11 19.69 71.41 -10.25
C SER A 11 19.01 70.06 -10.27
N VAL A 12 19.73 69.07 -10.79
CA VAL A 12 19.36 67.66 -10.68
C VAL A 12 20.12 67.04 -9.50
N GLN A 13 19.39 66.41 -8.59
CA GLN A 13 19.94 65.62 -7.50
C GLN A 13 19.63 64.15 -7.77
N ILE A 14 20.66 63.32 -7.84
CA ILE A 14 20.53 61.87 -7.93
C ILE A 14 20.57 61.31 -6.50
N SER A 15 19.65 60.42 -6.16
CA SER A 15 19.61 59.75 -4.87
C SER A 15 20.89 58.97 -4.60
N ALA A 16 21.23 58.72 -3.33
CA ALA A 16 22.47 58.04 -2.95
C ALA A 16 22.56 56.60 -3.50
N ASP A 17 21.42 55.93 -3.68
CA ASP A 17 21.29 54.61 -4.31
C ASP A 17 21.26 54.66 -5.84
N LYS A 18 21.28 55.87 -6.44
CA LYS A 18 21.19 56.13 -7.88
C LYS A 18 19.94 55.56 -8.54
N MET A 19 18.88 55.28 -7.77
CA MET A 19 17.62 54.73 -8.30
C MET A 19 16.61 55.82 -8.70
N SER A 20 16.82 57.06 -8.28
CA SER A 20 15.90 58.16 -8.57
C SER A 20 16.67 59.44 -8.85
N ALA A 21 16.20 60.24 -9.81
CA ALA A 21 16.69 61.58 -10.05
C ALA A 21 15.58 62.60 -9.83
N PHE A 22 15.90 63.65 -9.08
CA PHE A 22 14.99 64.72 -8.74
C PHE A 22 15.48 66.04 -9.31
N LEU A 23 14.59 66.80 -9.93
CA LEU A 23 14.85 68.16 -10.37
C LEU A 23 14.33 69.14 -9.34
N THR A 24 15.13 70.15 -9.01
CA THR A 24 14.76 71.24 -8.10
C THR A 24 15.13 72.58 -8.73
N PHE A 25 14.22 73.54 -8.67
CA PHE A 25 14.49 74.91 -9.10
C PHE A 25 15.20 75.69 -7.98
N LYS A 26 16.31 76.35 -8.30
CA LYS A 26 17.04 77.24 -7.39
C LYS A 26 16.52 78.68 -7.45
N ARG A 27 16.14 79.13 -8.64
CA ARG A 27 15.61 80.47 -8.90
C ARG A 27 14.75 80.40 -10.15
N LEU A 28 13.52 80.89 -10.07
CA LEU A 28 12.64 81.02 -11.24
C LEU A 28 12.39 82.51 -11.48
N THR A 29 12.64 82.96 -12.70
CA THR A 29 12.28 84.30 -13.17
C THR A 29 11.04 84.19 -14.05
N ASP A 30 10.18 85.20 -14.06
CA ASP A 30 8.91 85.18 -14.81
C ASP A 30 9.10 84.99 -16.33
N ASP A 31 10.31 85.24 -16.84
CA ASP A 31 10.69 85.11 -18.25
C ASP A 31 11.37 83.75 -18.59
N PHE A 32 11.24 82.73 -17.73
CA PHE A 32 11.86 81.43 -17.97
C PHE A 32 11.14 80.63 -19.05
N GLU A 33 11.76 80.50 -20.22
CA GLU A 33 11.36 79.58 -21.27
C GLU A 33 12.48 78.55 -21.52
N CYS A 34 12.11 77.27 -21.54
CA CYS A 34 13.04 76.18 -21.84
C CYS A 34 12.35 75.18 -22.77
N SER A 35 13.02 74.81 -23.86
CA SER A 35 12.54 73.74 -24.74
C SER A 35 12.76 72.37 -24.10
N VAL A 36 11.91 71.40 -24.46
CA VAL A 36 12.03 70.02 -23.97
C VAL A 36 13.40 69.42 -24.31
N GLU A 37 13.93 69.72 -25.51
CA GLU A 37 15.24 69.26 -25.96
C GLU A 37 16.39 69.82 -25.10
N GLN A 38 16.32 71.11 -24.71
CA GLN A 38 17.30 71.73 -23.82
C GLN A 38 17.24 71.14 -22.41
N LEU A 39 16.03 70.86 -21.91
CA LEU A 39 15.82 70.23 -20.61
C LEU A 39 16.34 68.78 -20.60
N GLU A 40 16.09 68.02 -21.66
CA GLU A 40 16.61 66.67 -21.85
C GLU A 40 18.14 66.65 -21.90
N GLN A 41 18.76 67.55 -22.66
CA GLN A 41 20.23 67.69 -22.71
C GLN A 41 20.81 68.03 -21.34
N PHE A 42 20.15 68.91 -20.58
CA PHE A 42 20.55 69.28 -19.22
C PHE A 42 20.45 68.12 -18.22
N VAL A 43 19.38 67.32 -18.31
CA VAL A 43 19.18 66.13 -17.49
C VAL A 43 20.22 65.05 -17.83
N GLN A 44 20.52 64.86 -19.12
CA GLN A 44 21.59 63.96 -19.58
C GLN A 44 22.98 64.43 -19.14
N SER A 45 23.30 65.72 -19.26
CA SER A 45 24.59 66.27 -18.81
C SER A 45 24.76 66.20 -17.30
N SER A 46 23.65 66.14 -16.55
CA SER A 46 23.64 65.95 -15.09
C SER A 46 23.80 64.48 -14.66
N GLY A 47 23.99 63.56 -15.62
CA GLY A 47 24.28 62.14 -15.35
C GLY A 47 23.07 61.22 -15.38
N VAL A 48 21.89 61.69 -15.78
CA VAL A 48 20.69 60.84 -15.97
C VAL A 48 20.63 60.37 -17.41
N SER A 49 20.95 59.10 -17.66
CA SER A 49 21.05 58.54 -19.02
C SER A 49 19.84 57.71 -19.43
N VAL A 50 19.15 57.08 -18.46
CA VAL A 50 18.03 56.16 -18.73
C VAL A 50 16.94 56.32 -17.65
N GLY A 51 15.70 55.96 -17.97
CA GLY A 51 14.60 55.91 -17.00
C GLY A 51 13.87 57.24 -16.79
N VAL A 52 14.00 58.19 -17.72
CA VAL A 52 13.27 59.47 -17.67
C VAL A 52 11.76 59.19 -17.71
N VAL A 53 11.03 59.77 -16.74
CA VAL A 53 9.59 59.55 -16.61
C VAL A 53 8.87 60.23 -17.79
N PRO A 54 8.07 59.48 -18.59
CA PRO A 54 7.40 60.03 -19.75
C PRO A 54 6.50 61.23 -19.39
N GLY A 55 6.62 62.33 -20.13
CA GLY A 55 5.74 63.51 -19.98
C GLY A 55 6.05 64.46 -18.82
N VAL A 56 6.93 64.08 -17.87
CA VAL A 56 7.33 64.96 -16.75
C VAL A 56 8.12 66.16 -17.25
N LEU A 57 9.09 65.95 -18.15
CA LEU A 57 9.88 67.04 -18.74
C LEU A 57 9.01 68.02 -19.54
N GLN A 58 8.01 67.52 -20.27
CA GLN A 58 7.05 68.37 -20.99
C GLN A 58 6.18 69.19 -20.03
N SER A 59 5.76 68.59 -18.91
CA SER A 59 4.97 69.27 -17.89
C SER A 59 5.77 70.37 -17.18
N ILE A 60 7.06 70.13 -16.94
CA ILE A 60 7.98 71.12 -16.39
C ILE A 60 8.17 72.29 -17.36
N CYS A 61 8.32 72.04 -18.66
CA CYS A 61 8.41 73.10 -19.69
C CYS A 61 7.09 73.90 -19.83
N ASN A 62 5.93 73.25 -19.74
CA ASN A 62 4.62 73.89 -19.95
C ASN A 62 4.15 74.71 -18.74
N ASN A 63 4.53 74.32 -17.52
CA ASN A 63 4.15 75.04 -16.30
C ASN A 63 5.25 75.00 -15.22
N PRO A 64 6.37 75.73 -15.41
CA PRO A 64 7.51 75.71 -14.47
C PRO A 64 7.13 76.14 -13.04
N LEU A 65 6.17 77.06 -12.92
CA LEU A 65 5.69 77.61 -11.64
C LEU A 65 5.09 76.53 -10.73
N ALA A 66 4.45 75.49 -11.30
CA ALA A 66 3.86 74.40 -10.52
C ALA A 66 4.91 73.50 -9.85
N PHE A 67 6.11 73.39 -10.43
CA PHE A 67 7.19 72.51 -9.96
C PHE A 67 8.27 73.26 -9.16
N TYR A 68 8.10 74.57 -8.95
CA TYR A 68 9.10 75.43 -8.30
C TYR A 68 9.34 75.10 -6.82
N LYS A 69 8.30 74.67 -6.10
CA LYS A 69 8.35 74.48 -4.64
C LYS A 69 8.66 73.04 -4.20
N GLU A 70 8.77 72.10 -5.14
CA GLU A 70 8.90 70.68 -4.84
C GLU A 70 10.07 70.03 -5.58
N GLN A 71 10.59 68.95 -5.02
CA GLN A 71 11.56 68.12 -5.72
C GLN A 71 10.81 67.17 -6.65
N THR A 72 10.93 67.38 -7.95
CA THR A 72 10.17 66.62 -8.94
C THR A 72 10.94 65.39 -9.37
N LEU A 73 10.37 64.19 -9.22
CA LEU A 73 10.98 62.95 -9.74
C LEU A 73 10.96 62.99 -11.28
N ILE A 74 12.14 63.06 -11.88
CA ILE A 74 12.31 63.17 -13.34
C ILE A 74 12.81 61.89 -13.99
N ALA A 75 13.44 61.00 -13.23
CA ALA A 75 13.83 59.67 -13.70
C ALA A 75 13.80 58.63 -12.57
N GLU A 76 13.45 57.40 -12.94
CA GLU A 76 13.38 56.24 -12.05
C GLU A 76 14.12 55.04 -12.68
N GLY A 77 15.00 54.42 -11.90
CA GLY A 77 15.71 53.22 -12.28
C GLY A 77 14.84 51.97 -12.12
N LYS A 78 15.13 50.92 -12.89
CA LYS A 78 14.47 49.61 -12.73
C LYS A 78 15.17 48.86 -11.59
N PRO A 79 14.51 48.54 -10.46
CA PRO A 79 15.16 47.76 -9.40
C PRO A 79 15.47 46.34 -9.88
N ALA A 80 16.53 45.74 -9.35
CA ALA A 80 16.89 44.36 -9.66
C ALA A 80 15.90 43.39 -9.00
N GLU A 81 15.46 42.37 -9.74
CA GLU A 81 14.57 41.33 -9.21
C GLU A 81 15.40 40.23 -8.56
N VAL A 82 14.95 39.73 -7.40
CA VAL A 82 15.62 38.62 -6.71
C VAL A 82 15.27 37.32 -7.40
N GLY A 83 16.28 36.52 -7.71
CA GLY A 83 16.11 35.19 -8.27
C GLY A 83 15.32 34.26 -7.35
N LYS A 84 14.66 33.26 -7.92
CA LYS A 84 13.91 32.26 -7.14
C LYS A 84 14.86 31.14 -6.73
N ASP A 85 14.88 30.82 -5.44
CA ASP A 85 15.65 29.69 -4.93
C ASP A 85 15.16 28.37 -5.54
N GLY A 86 16.11 27.49 -5.85
CA GLY A 86 15.78 26.12 -6.21
C GLY A 86 15.20 25.38 -5.01
N PHE A 87 14.40 24.35 -5.25
CA PHE A 87 13.80 23.55 -4.18
C PHE A 87 13.72 22.07 -4.56
N VAL A 88 13.57 21.22 -3.55
CA VAL A 88 13.34 19.79 -3.77
C VAL A 88 11.85 19.55 -3.97
N GLN A 89 11.47 19.13 -5.16
CA GLN A 89 10.12 18.71 -5.50
C GLN A 89 9.96 17.22 -5.20
N PHE A 90 9.09 16.89 -4.25
CA PHE A 90 8.72 15.51 -3.97
C PHE A 90 7.61 15.06 -4.91
N ILE A 91 7.68 13.82 -5.39
CA ILE A 91 6.58 13.22 -6.17
C ILE A 91 5.35 12.99 -5.30
N TYR A 92 5.58 12.67 -4.04
CA TYR A 92 4.52 12.49 -3.05
C TYR A 92 4.35 13.78 -2.26
N ASP A 93 3.10 14.18 -2.04
CA ASP A 93 2.83 15.28 -1.13
C ASP A 93 3.29 14.89 0.28
N MET A 94 4.41 15.47 0.71
CA MET A 94 4.96 15.24 2.04
C MET A 94 4.14 15.94 3.14
N LYS A 95 3.28 16.89 2.77
CA LYS A 95 2.55 17.77 3.69
C LYS A 95 1.12 17.33 3.99
N SER A 96 0.58 16.32 3.29
CA SER A 96 -0.73 15.73 3.62
C SER A 96 -0.67 14.94 4.93
N LYS A 97 -0.65 15.65 6.06
CA LYS A 97 -0.94 15.11 7.40
C LYS A 97 -2.43 14.83 7.61
N GLU A 98 -3.23 15.03 6.58
CA GLU A 98 -4.67 14.83 6.65
C GLU A 98 -4.96 13.34 6.57
N ARG A 99 -5.14 12.73 7.74
CA ARG A 99 -5.86 11.47 7.91
C ARG A 99 -7.32 11.71 7.50
N ARG A 100 -7.57 11.91 6.21
CA ARG A 100 -8.92 11.96 5.67
C ARG A 100 -9.31 10.52 5.40
N PRO A 101 -10.36 10.00 6.07
CA PRO A 101 -10.88 8.70 5.70
C PRO A 101 -11.29 8.72 4.23
N ALA A 102 -11.02 7.63 3.52
CA ALA A 102 -11.39 7.51 2.12
C ALA A 102 -12.92 7.66 1.98
N GLU A 103 -13.35 8.59 1.13
CA GLU A 103 -14.74 8.65 0.69
C GLU A 103 -14.92 7.61 -0.42
N ASN A 104 -15.79 6.63 -0.19
CA ASN A 104 -16.19 5.70 -1.24
C ASN A 104 -17.00 6.43 -2.31
N GLU A 105 -17.12 5.84 -3.51
CA GLU A 105 -17.88 6.39 -4.64
C GLU A 105 -19.36 6.69 -4.30
N ASP A 106 -19.90 6.03 -3.27
CA ASP A 106 -21.27 6.20 -2.75
C ASP A 106 -21.40 7.27 -1.64
N GLY A 107 -20.34 7.99 -1.29
CA GLY A 107 -20.34 9.00 -0.24
C GLY A 107 -20.27 8.46 1.20
N THR A 108 -20.10 7.15 1.38
CA THR A 108 -19.81 6.55 2.69
C THR A 108 -18.33 6.66 3.00
N VAL A 109 -18.01 7.13 4.21
CA VAL A 109 -16.65 7.32 4.69
C VAL A 109 -16.15 6.04 5.37
N ASP A 110 -15.09 5.42 4.83
CA ASP A 110 -14.45 4.28 5.50
C ASP A 110 -13.42 4.77 6.52
N PHE A 111 -13.86 4.88 7.78
CA PHE A 111 -13.02 5.25 8.92
C PHE A 111 -11.90 4.26 9.23
N LYS A 112 -11.78 3.16 8.48
CA LYS A 112 -10.67 2.21 8.59
C LYS A 112 -9.51 2.54 7.64
N GLU A 113 -9.73 3.29 6.57
CA GLU A 113 -8.64 3.75 5.67
C GLU A 113 -8.07 5.10 6.11
N MET A 114 -7.47 5.13 7.31
CA MET A 114 -6.95 6.36 7.93
C MET A 114 -5.49 6.67 7.60
N THR A 115 -4.70 5.66 7.23
CA THR A 115 -3.25 5.80 7.01
C THR A 115 -2.86 5.39 5.59
N GLN A 116 -2.64 6.38 4.72
CA GLN A 116 -1.94 6.15 3.45
C GLN A 116 -0.43 6.13 3.69
N LEU A 117 0.15 4.93 3.72
CA LEU A 117 1.59 4.75 3.78
C LEU A 117 2.22 5.16 2.44
N LYS A 118 3.31 5.92 2.51
CA LYS A 118 4.06 6.40 1.34
C LYS A 118 5.02 5.32 0.86
N ASN A 119 4.43 4.26 0.34
CA ASN A 119 5.14 3.09 -0.17
C ASN A 119 5.88 3.44 -1.46
N VAL A 120 7.13 3.01 -1.54
CA VAL A 120 7.94 3.06 -2.75
C VAL A 120 8.53 1.70 -3.05
N THR A 121 8.74 1.46 -4.33
CA THR A 121 9.44 0.28 -4.85
C THR A 121 10.87 0.64 -5.24
N ARG A 122 11.76 -0.34 -5.27
CA ARG A 122 13.16 -0.18 -5.68
C ARG A 122 13.23 0.43 -7.08
N GLY A 123 14.03 1.48 -7.21
CA GLY A 123 14.20 2.23 -8.46
C GLY A 123 13.12 3.27 -8.71
N GLN A 124 12.12 3.40 -7.84
CA GLN A 124 11.11 4.44 -7.96
C GLN A 124 11.67 5.81 -7.61
N LEU A 125 11.30 6.81 -8.40
CA LEU A 125 11.65 8.20 -8.19
C LEU A 125 10.92 8.73 -6.94
N ILE A 126 11.65 9.42 -6.07
CA ILE A 126 11.17 9.98 -4.79
C ILE A 126 11.03 11.50 -4.91
N ALA A 127 12.06 12.15 -5.44
CA ALA A 127 12.14 13.60 -5.51
C ALA A 127 13.07 14.06 -6.63
N GLU A 128 12.79 15.25 -7.16
CA GLU A 128 13.56 15.94 -8.18
C GLU A 128 14.02 17.30 -7.66
N LEU A 129 15.15 17.78 -8.14
CA LEU A 129 15.71 19.07 -7.82
C LEU A 129 15.25 20.08 -8.86
N VAL A 130 14.55 21.13 -8.42
CA VAL A 130 14.20 22.27 -9.27
C VAL A 130 15.33 23.29 -9.20
N GLU A 131 15.87 23.66 -10.36
CA GLU A 131 16.97 24.61 -10.48
C GLU A 131 16.56 26.02 -10.03
N PRO A 132 17.48 26.81 -9.45
CA PRO A 132 17.22 28.20 -9.14
C PRO A 132 17.05 29.02 -10.42
N VAL A 133 16.19 30.03 -10.36
CA VAL A 133 16.00 31.00 -11.45
C VAL A 133 16.82 32.24 -11.14
N ALA A 134 17.66 32.68 -12.08
CA ALA A 134 18.42 33.92 -11.95
C ALA A 134 17.46 35.13 -11.86
N GLY A 135 17.82 36.11 -11.04
CA GLY A 135 17.07 37.35 -10.95
C GLY A 135 17.36 38.25 -12.16
N GLU A 136 16.43 39.11 -12.54
CA GLU A 136 16.67 40.08 -13.60
C GLU A 136 17.53 41.24 -13.09
N PRO A 137 18.63 41.60 -13.77
CA PRO A 137 19.41 42.78 -13.42
C PRO A 137 18.56 44.05 -13.54
N GLY A 138 18.75 44.95 -12.58
CA GLY A 138 18.15 46.28 -12.58
C GLY A 138 19.03 47.27 -13.34
N MET A 139 18.56 48.50 -13.46
CA MET A 139 19.31 49.59 -14.08
C MET A 139 19.07 50.90 -13.32
N THR A 140 20.15 51.57 -12.92
CA THR A 140 20.08 52.89 -12.27
C THR A 140 19.70 53.97 -13.28
N VAL A 141 19.30 55.14 -12.79
CA VAL A 141 19.03 56.32 -13.65
C VAL A 141 20.30 56.84 -14.36
N THR A 142 21.48 56.43 -13.87
CA THR A 142 22.79 56.75 -14.45
C THR A 142 23.23 55.75 -15.55
N GLY A 143 22.41 54.72 -15.84
CA GLY A 143 22.69 53.70 -16.84
C GLY A 143 23.67 52.62 -16.38
N ASN A 144 23.93 52.54 -15.07
CA ASN A 144 24.72 51.46 -14.50
C ASN A 144 23.81 50.28 -14.17
N GLU A 145 24.27 49.07 -14.48
CA GLU A 145 23.54 47.84 -14.17
C GLU A 145 23.57 47.57 -12.66
N VAL A 146 22.42 47.21 -12.10
CA VAL A 146 22.28 46.79 -10.70
C VAL A 146 22.22 45.27 -10.69
N ALA A 147 23.29 44.63 -10.21
CA ALA A 147 23.35 43.18 -10.14
C ALA A 147 22.20 42.60 -9.31
N SER A 148 21.50 41.62 -9.87
CA SER A 148 20.48 40.85 -9.16
C SER A 148 21.14 39.82 -8.23
N LYS A 149 20.39 39.38 -7.21
CA LYS A 149 20.79 38.23 -6.40
C LYS A 149 20.31 36.97 -7.09
N GLU A 150 21.24 36.07 -7.40
CA GLU A 150 20.92 34.73 -7.88
C GLU A 150 20.16 33.92 -6.82
N GLY A 151 19.22 33.10 -7.27
CA GLY A 151 18.57 32.11 -6.40
C GLY A 151 19.59 31.08 -5.89
N LYS A 152 19.41 30.63 -4.65
CA LYS A 152 20.27 29.60 -4.08
C LYS A 152 19.93 28.23 -4.66
N ALA A 153 20.96 27.49 -5.06
CA ALA A 153 20.80 26.11 -5.49
C ALA A 153 20.36 25.21 -4.32
N ALA A 154 19.28 24.46 -4.51
CA ALA A 154 18.91 23.38 -3.61
C ALA A 154 19.92 22.25 -3.67
N ARG A 155 20.00 21.44 -2.61
CA ARG A 155 20.77 20.20 -2.58
C ARG A 155 19.99 19.12 -1.87
N PHE A 156 20.09 17.89 -2.36
CA PHE A 156 19.55 16.74 -1.66
C PHE A 156 20.30 16.47 -0.36
N LYS A 157 19.55 16.22 0.71
CA LYS A 157 20.08 15.67 1.94
C LYS A 157 19.81 14.16 1.96
N ILE A 158 20.80 13.41 1.55
CA ILE A 158 20.70 11.95 1.36
C ILE A 158 20.66 11.26 2.74
N GLY A 159 19.66 10.40 2.93
CA GLY A 159 19.55 9.50 4.08
C GLY A 159 19.90 8.07 3.72
N LYS A 160 19.33 7.11 4.46
CA LYS A 160 19.52 5.67 4.23
C LYS A 160 18.63 5.17 3.10
N ASN A 161 19.17 4.22 2.32
CA ASN A 161 18.45 3.47 1.27
C ASN A 161 17.84 4.34 0.16
N VAL A 162 18.51 5.44 -0.17
CA VAL A 162 18.20 6.30 -1.30
C VAL A 162 19.45 6.50 -2.14
N VAL A 163 19.29 6.62 -3.46
CA VAL A 163 20.38 6.84 -4.41
C VAL A 163 20.05 8.03 -5.30
N LEU A 164 21.08 8.76 -5.74
CA LEU A 164 20.92 9.84 -6.72
C LEU A 164 21.32 9.36 -8.12
N ASN A 165 20.80 10.02 -9.15
CA ASN A 165 21.35 9.89 -10.49
C ASN A 165 22.76 10.54 -10.59
N ASN A 166 23.45 10.29 -11.70
CA ASN A 166 24.80 10.82 -11.96
C ASN A 166 24.86 12.36 -11.90
N GLU A 167 23.79 13.03 -12.29
CA GLU A 167 23.66 14.49 -12.35
C GLU A 167 23.26 15.11 -11.00
N GLN A 168 22.92 14.30 -10.00
CA GLN A 168 22.41 14.73 -8.68
C GLN A 168 21.13 15.58 -8.74
N THR A 169 20.34 15.45 -9.81
CA THR A 169 19.07 16.15 -10.05
C THR A 169 17.86 15.31 -9.64
N ALA A 170 18.00 14.00 -9.47
CA ALA A 170 16.90 13.10 -9.13
C ALA A 170 17.31 12.07 -8.05
N MET A 171 16.38 11.76 -7.15
CA MET A 171 16.54 10.80 -6.05
C MET A 171 15.60 9.60 -6.21
N TYR A 172 16.15 8.39 -6.09
CA TYR A 172 15.45 7.12 -6.25
C TYR A 172 15.54 6.25 -4.99
N ALA A 173 14.55 5.38 -4.80
CA ALA A 173 14.55 4.39 -3.73
C ALA A 173 15.54 3.26 -4.04
N ALA A 174 16.38 2.89 -3.08
CA ALA A 174 17.32 1.76 -3.24
C ALA A 174 16.65 0.39 -2.98
N LEU A 175 15.49 0.37 -2.33
CA LEU A 175 14.73 -0.82 -1.92
C LEU A 175 13.24 -0.47 -1.73
N ASP A 176 12.41 -1.51 -1.58
CA ASP A 176 10.98 -1.37 -1.30
C ASP A 176 10.75 -0.95 0.16
N GLY A 177 9.92 0.07 0.41
CA GLY A 177 9.64 0.50 1.77
C GLY A 177 8.88 1.82 1.91
N LEU A 178 8.94 2.38 3.12
CA LEU A 178 8.26 3.63 3.48
C LEU A 178 9.23 4.81 3.38
N ILE A 179 8.84 5.86 2.65
CA ILE A 179 9.59 7.12 2.67
C ILE A 179 9.37 7.83 4.00
N THR A 180 10.47 8.23 4.66
CA THR A 180 10.47 9.02 5.89
C THR A 180 11.44 10.18 5.79
N MET A 181 11.06 11.31 6.41
CA MET A 181 11.91 12.49 6.51
C MET A 181 12.29 12.71 7.97
N THR A 182 13.58 12.94 8.23
CA THR A 182 14.11 13.21 9.58
C THR A 182 14.26 14.72 9.81
N ASP A 183 14.48 15.14 11.07
CA ASP A 183 14.56 16.55 11.52
C ASP A 183 15.60 17.43 10.80
N LYS A 184 16.51 16.83 10.04
CA LYS A 184 17.51 17.54 9.22
C LYS A 184 17.15 17.55 7.73
N ASP A 185 15.90 17.29 7.36
CA ASP A 185 15.37 17.06 6.00
C ASP A 185 16.07 15.93 5.24
N LYS A 186 16.65 14.94 5.94
CA LYS A 186 17.20 13.76 5.26
C LYS A 186 16.07 12.81 4.89
N ILE A 187 16.06 12.41 3.63
CA ILE A 187 15.09 11.48 3.04
C ILE A 187 15.64 10.06 3.20
N ASN A 188 14.85 9.18 3.81
CA ASN A 188 15.21 7.78 4.02
C ASN A 188 14.08 6.88 3.51
N VAL A 189 14.44 5.67 3.09
CA VAL A 189 13.47 4.60 2.84
C VAL A 189 13.72 3.47 3.83
N PHE A 190 12.69 3.08 4.58
CA PHE A 190 12.78 1.97 5.53
C PHE A 190 11.92 0.79 5.08
N PRO A 191 12.46 -0.45 5.05
CA PRO A 191 11.71 -1.65 4.68
C PRO A 191 10.78 -2.15 5.80
N ILE A 192 10.73 -1.46 6.93
CA ILE A 192 9.97 -1.83 8.13
C ILE A 192 9.05 -0.68 8.49
N TYR A 193 7.77 -0.98 8.68
CA TYR A 193 6.79 -0.07 9.25
C TYR A 193 6.46 -0.50 10.68
N GLU A 194 6.63 0.40 11.64
CA GLU A 194 6.47 0.10 13.06
C GLU A 194 5.30 0.88 13.66
N VAL A 195 4.36 0.15 14.27
CA VAL A 195 3.21 0.69 15.01
C VAL A 195 3.47 0.54 16.51
N ASN A 196 3.67 1.69 17.16
CA ASN A 196 3.85 1.78 18.61
C ASN A 196 2.49 1.80 19.32
N GLY A 197 1.82 0.65 19.37
CA GLY A 197 0.52 0.49 20.01
C GLY A 197 -0.35 -0.50 19.26
N ASP A 198 -1.66 -0.36 19.45
CA ASP A 198 -2.67 -1.22 18.83
C ASP A 198 -3.07 -0.70 17.45
N VAL A 199 -3.44 -1.62 16.57
CA VAL A 199 -4.13 -1.31 15.32
C VAL A 199 -5.62 -1.16 15.64
N ASP A 200 -6.04 0.09 15.77
CA ASP A 200 -7.39 0.55 16.11
C ASP A 200 -7.86 1.65 15.13
N TYR A 201 -8.94 2.36 15.43
CA TYR A 201 -9.45 3.46 14.58
C TYR A 201 -8.47 4.64 14.45
N LYS A 202 -7.44 4.75 15.28
CA LYS A 202 -6.42 5.80 15.16
C LYS A 202 -5.37 5.46 14.11
N ILE A 203 -5.05 4.17 13.95
CA ILE A 203 -4.08 3.69 12.97
C ILE A 203 -4.79 3.30 11.67
N GLY A 204 -5.91 2.58 11.75
CA GLY A 204 -6.63 2.05 10.61
C GLY A 204 -5.99 0.80 10.02
N ASN A 205 -6.46 0.41 8.84
CA ASN A 205 -5.89 -0.66 8.05
C ASN A 205 -4.47 -0.29 7.59
N ILE A 206 -3.64 -1.31 7.41
CA ILE A 206 -2.24 -1.15 7.00
C ILE A 206 -2.05 -1.97 5.72
N ASP A 207 -1.52 -1.34 4.68
CA ASP A 207 -1.03 -2.01 3.47
C ASP A 207 0.41 -1.56 3.20
N PHE A 208 1.36 -2.48 3.35
CA PHE A 208 2.78 -2.16 3.31
C PHE A 208 3.59 -3.12 2.42
N VAL A 209 4.43 -2.55 1.56
CA VAL A 209 5.30 -3.31 0.63
C VAL A 209 6.52 -3.96 1.31
N GLY A 210 6.70 -3.75 2.61
CA GLY A 210 7.77 -4.34 3.40
C GLY A 210 7.23 -5.04 4.66
N THR A 211 8.07 -5.19 5.68
CA THR A 211 7.72 -5.85 6.95
C THR A 211 6.95 -4.92 7.88
N VAL A 212 5.89 -5.42 8.53
CA VAL A 212 5.10 -4.66 9.50
C VAL A 212 5.38 -5.17 10.92
N VAL A 213 5.68 -4.27 11.85
CA VAL A 213 5.92 -4.58 13.27
C VAL A 213 4.91 -3.82 14.12
N ILE A 214 4.06 -4.54 14.84
CA ILE A 214 3.03 -4.00 15.72
C ILE A 214 3.38 -4.36 17.16
N ARG A 215 3.59 -3.34 18.00
CA ARG A 215 3.96 -3.55 19.42
C ARG A 215 2.77 -3.88 20.32
N GLY A 216 1.56 -3.58 19.88
CA GLY A 216 0.31 -3.88 20.58
C GLY A 216 -0.48 -5.00 19.92
N ASN A 217 -1.80 -4.89 20.00
CA ASN A 217 -2.79 -5.82 19.46
C ASN A 217 -3.31 -5.38 18.10
N VAL A 218 -3.88 -6.32 17.35
CA VAL A 218 -4.71 -6.01 16.17
C VAL A 218 -6.16 -6.29 16.54
N LEU A 219 -6.97 -5.23 16.62
CA LEU A 219 -8.35 -5.31 17.06
C LEU A 219 -9.29 -5.79 15.95
N SER A 220 -10.51 -6.16 16.33
CA SER A 220 -11.49 -6.76 15.41
C SER A 220 -11.91 -5.84 14.27
N GLY A 221 -11.98 -6.44 13.09
CA GLY A 221 -12.42 -5.77 11.87
C GLY A 221 -11.37 -4.85 11.22
N PHE A 222 -10.13 -4.87 11.68
CA PHE A 222 -9.00 -4.23 10.99
C PHE A 222 -8.27 -5.23 10.09
N ARG A 223 -7.59 -4.69 9.07
CA ARG A 223 -6.78 -5.46 8.12
C ARG A 223 -5.34 -4.98 8.13
N VAL A 224 -4.41 -5.93 8.18
CA VAL A 224 -2.97 -5.69 8.00
C VAL A 224 -2.47 -6.55 6.85
N LYS A 225 -2.03 -5.91 5.77
CA LYS A 225 -1.45 -6.53 4.60
C LYS A 225 0.02 -6.15 4.47
N SER A 226 0.85 -7.14 4.16
CA SER A 226 2.30 -6.98 4.02
C SER A 226 2.85 -7.86 2.90
N ALA A 227 3.68 -7.31 2.03
CA ALA A 227 4.48 -8.13 1.10
C ALA A 227 5.69 -8.80 1.80
N GLY A 228 6.04 -8.35 3.01
CA GLY A 228 7.06 -8.95 3.85
C GLY A 228 6.47 -9.81 4.97
N ASP A 229 7.14 -9.80 6.11
CA ASP A 229 6.67 -10.46 7.33
C ASP A 229 5.75 -9.53 8.14
N ILE A 230 4.84 -10.10 8.93
CA ILE A 230 4.07 -9.37 9.95
C ILE A 230 4.49 -9.88 11.33
N ARG A 231 4.91 -8.96 12.21
CA ARG A 231 5.28 -9.27 13.59
C ARG A 231 4.39 -8.52 14.56
N ILE A 232 3.70 -9.25 15.43
CA ILE A 232 2.78 -8.70 16.42
C ILE A 232 3.26 -9.14 17.80
N ILE A 233 3.56 -8.18 18.68
CA ILE A 233 3.98 -8.48 20.06
C ILE A 233 2.76 -8.81 20.93
N GLY A 234 1.62 -8.16 20.69
CA GLY A 234 0.35 -8.46 21.36
C GLY A 234 -0.36 -9.67 20.77
N GLY A 235 -1.69 -9.64 20.85
CA GLY A 235 -2.60 -10.63 20.28
C GLY A 235 -3.36 -10.12 19.04
N VAL A 236 -4.10 -11.03 18.43
CA VAL A 236 -4.97 -10.76 17.28
C VAL A 236 -6.39 -11.11 17.67
N GLU A 237 -7.29 -10.15 17.54
CA GLU A 237 -8.69 -10.30 17.93
C GLU A 237 -9.58 -10.12 16.70
N GLY A 238 -10.04 -11.20 16.07
CA GLY A 238 -11.01 -11.13 14.95
C GLY A 238 -10.62 -10.20 13.79
N ALA A 239 -9.33 -10.18 13.42
CA ALA A 239 -8.76 -9.31 12.40
C ALA A 239 -8.28 -10.10 11.16
N ASP A 240 -8.08 -9.39 10.05
CA ASP A 240 -7.55 -9.95 8.80
C ASP A 240 -6.05 -9.65 8.69
N LEU A 241 -5.23 -10.69 8.71
CA LEU A 241 -3.80 -10.58 8.47
C LEU A 241 -3.43 -11.32 7.20
N ASP A 242 -2.75 -10.64 6.28
CA ASP A 242 -2.28 -11.22 5.02
C ASP A 242 -0.82 -10.83 4.78
N ALA A 243 0.07 -11.82 4.88
CA ALA A 243 1.50 -11.65 4.63
C ALA A 243 1.96 -12.57 3.52
N GLU A 244 2.70 -12.06 2.54
CA GLU A 244 3.40 -12.94 1.59
C GLU A 244 4.57 -13.69 2.27
N GLY A 245 5.13 -13.11 3.33
CA GLY A 245 6.13 -13.73 4.20
C GLY A 245 5.54 -14.59 5.31
N SER A 246 6.14 -14.51 6.50
CA SER A 246 5.71 -15.18 7.72
C SER A 246 4.96 -14.24 8.66
N ILE A 247 4.08 -14.80 9.49
CA ILE A 247 3.39 -14.07 10.56
C ILE A 247 3.86 -14.60 11.92
N GLU A 248 4.48 -13.74 12.73
CA GLU A 248 4.86 -14.06 14.12
C GLU A 248 4.02 -13.23 15.10
N ILE A 249 3.20 -13.90 15.91
CA ILE A 249 2.38 -13.30 16.96
C ILE A 249 2.92 -13.81 18.29
N SER A 250 3.42 -12.93 19.16
CA SER A 250 3.93 -13.38 20.47
C SER A 250 2.78 -13.77 21.41
N GLY A 251 1.65 -13.07 21.32
CA GLY A 251 0.40 -13.44 21.97
C GLY A 251 -0.34 -14.58 21.26
N GLY A 252 -1.67 -14.56 21.34
CA GLY A 252 -2.53 -15.55 20.69
C GLY A 252 -3.52 -14.93 19.71
N ILE A 253 -4.20 -15.81 18.98
CA ILE A 253 -5.27 -15.48 18.05
C ILE A 253 -6.60 -15.83 18.72
N MET A 254 -7.46 -14.84 18.91
CA MET A 254 -8.83 -14.98 19.43
C MET A 254 -9.79 -14.42 18.41
N ALA A 255 -10.23 -15.25 17.46
CA ALA A 255 -10.93 -14.74 16.28
C ALA A 255 -12.46 -14.70 16.44
N GLY A 256 -13.03 -15.50 17.36
CA GLY A 256 -14.49 -15.56 17.55
C GLY A 256 -15.23 -15.96 16.26
N ASN A 257 -14.61 -16.83 15.46
CA ASN A 257 -15.02 -17.23 14.11
C ASN A 257 -15.08 -16.07 13.09
N LYS A 258 -14.34 -14.98 13.35
CA LYS A 258 -14.19 -13.82 12.46
C LYS A 258 -12.72 -13.60 12.13
N GLY A 259 -12.48 -12.97 10.99
CA GLY A 259 -11.13 -12.71 10.51
C GLY A 259 -10.40 -13.95 10.01
N PHE A 260 -9.24 -13.73 9.41
CA PHE A 260 -8.34 -14.78 8.95
C PHE A 260 -6.89 -14.36 9.13
N VAL A 261 -6.01 -15.33 9.40
CA VAL A 261 -4.57 -15.13 9.41
C VAL A 261 -3.96 -15.97 8.31
N LYS A 262 -3.42 -15.30 7.28
CA LYS A 262 -2.84 -15.94 6.11
C LYS A 262 -1.38 -15.51 5.95
N ALA A 263 -0.48 -16.50 5.91
CA ALA A 263 0.93 -16.31 5.63
C ALA A 263 1.35 -17.14 4.41
N GLY A 264 2.13 -16.56 3.51
CA GLY A 264 2.74 -17.27 2.38
C GLY A 264 3.79 -18.30 2.84
N LYS A 265 4.39 -18.10 4.02
CA LYS A 265 5.31 -19.03 4.66
C LYS A 265 4.73 -19.57 5.97
N ASN A 266 5.26 -19.15 7.11
CA ASN A 266 4.95 -19.74 8.42
C ASN A 266 4.02 -18.85 9.24
N VAL A 267 3.21 -19.47 10.10
CA VAL A 267 2.50 -18.76 11.19
C VAL A 267 3.00 -19.26 12.53
N LYS A 268 3.46 -18.37 13.40
CA LYS A 268 3.90 -18.71 14.76
C LYS A 268 3.10 -17.92 15.79
N CYS A 269 2.49 -18.61 16.74
CA CYS A 269 1.73 -17.97 17.82
C CYS A 269 1.73 -18.77 19.14
N SER A 270 1.28 -18.14 20.23
CA SER A 270 1.15 -18.84 21.51
C SER A 270 -0.07 -19.74 21.56
N PHE A 271 -1.23 -19.28 21.10
CA PHE A 271 -2.45 -20.08 21.04
C PHE A 271 -3.38 -19.59 19.94
N ILE A 272 -4.29 -20.46 19.50
CA ILE A 272 -5.33 -20.16 18.53
C ILE A 272 -6.67 -20.59 19.12
N GLN A 273 -7.64 -19.69 19.16
CA GLN A 273 -9.00 -19.95 19.61
C GLN A 273 -10.02 -19.38 18.63
N ASP A 274 -10.99 -20.21 18.24
CA ASP A 274 -12.07 -19.85 17.32
C ASP A 274 -11.55 -19.16 16.05
N GLY A 275 -10.39 -19.60 15.55
CA GLY A 275 -9.63 -18.92 14.51
C GLY A 275 -9.48 -19.70 13.21
N ASN A 276 -9.29 -18.96 12.12
CA ASN A 276 -9.00 -19.49 10.79
C ASN A 276 -7.57 -19.09 10.41
N VAL A 277 -6.67 -20.07 10.36
CA VAL A 277 -5.24 -19.84 10.09
C VAL A 277 -4.78 -20.65 8.90
N ILE A 278 -4.08 -19.99 7.97
CA ILE A 278 -3.53 -20.59 6.75
C ILE A 278 -2.06 -20.20 6.64
N ALA A 279 -1.20 -21.20 6.50
CA ALA A 279 0.23 -21.03 6.27
C ALA A 279 0.66 -21.84 5.03
N GLY A 280 1.46 -21.23 4.14
CA GLY A 280 2.02 -21.94 2.99
C GLY A 280 3.03 -23.03 3.37
N ASP A 281 3.72 -22.87 4.51
CA ASP A 281 4.66 -23.84 5.07
C ASP A 281 4.14 -24.41 6.40
N ASP A 282 4.63 -23.93 7.55
CA ASP A 282 4.34 -24.51 8.87
C ASP A 282 3.48 -23.58 9.76
N VAL A 283 2.64 -24.19 10.61
CA VAL A 283 1.96 -23.52 11.71
C VAL A 283 2.55 -24.00 13.04
N LEU A 284 3.17 -23.07 13.78
CA LEU A 284 3.87 -23.31 15.04
C LEU A 284 3.09 -22.69 16.20
N VAL A 285 2.54 -23.53 17.09
CA VAL A 285 1.75 -23.10 18.24
C VAL A 285 2.39 -23.59 19.53
N SER A 286 2.66 -22.70 20.47
CA SER A 286 3.36 -23.10 21.70
C SER A 286 2.44 -23.67 22.79
N GLN A 287 1.18 -23.22 22.90
CA GLN A 287 0.28 -23.61 23.99
C GLN A 287 -0.88 -24.49 23.55
N SER A 288 -1.79 -23.96 22.74
CA SER A 288 -3.02 -24.68 22.39
C SER A 288 -3.71 -24.18 21.12
N ILE A 289 -4.40 -25.10 20.44
CA ILE A 289 -5.32 -24.82 19.34
C ILE A 289 -6.71 -25.30 19.78
N MET A 290 -7.69 -24.39 19.84
CA MET A 290 -9.03 -24.66 20.37
C MET A 290 -10.10 -24.21 19.39
N HIS A 291 -11.03 -25.11 19.04
CA HIS A 291 -12.20 -24.81 18.19
C HIS A 291 -11.85 -24.05 16.90
N SER A 292 -10.71 -24.39 16.28
CA SER A 292 -10.12 -23.60 15.19
C SER A 292 -9.96 -24.42 13.91
N ASN A 293 -9.89 -23.72 12.78
CA ASN A 293 -9.55 -24.29 11.49
C ASN A 293 -8.13 -23.87 11.12
N VAL A 294 -7.22 -24.83 11.08
CA VAL A 294 -5.79 -24.57 10.83
C VAL A 294 -5.36 -25.36 9.61
N ARG A 295 -4.75 -24.67 8.65
CA ARG A 295 -4.23 -25.25 7.41
C ARG A 295 -2.77 -24.89 7.23
N ALA A 296 -1.92 -25.90 7.11
CA ALA A 296 -0.49 -25.74 6.83
C ALA A 296 -0.13 -26.51 5.56
N GLY A 297 0.69 -25.92 4.69
CA GLY A 297 1.20 -26.61 3.50
C GLY A 297 2.13 -27.77 3.84
N LYS A 298 2.85 -27.69 4.98
CA LYS A 298 3.77 -28.71 5.50
C LYS A 298 3.31 -29.24 6.85
N ASN A 299 3.65 -28.59 7.97
CA ASN A 299 3.42 -29.15 9.30
C ASN A 299 2.56 -28.24 10.19
N VAL A 300 1.76 -28.87 11.07
CA VAL A 300 1.17 -28.19 12.24
C VAL A 300 1.82 -28.74 13.50
N ILE A 301 2.53 -27.88 14.23
CA ILE A 301 3.30 -28.26 15.42
C ILE A 301 2.75 -27.51 16.62
N CYS A 302 2.10 -28.23 17.54
CA CYS A 302 1.60 -27.74 18.81
C CYS A 302 2.38 -28.35 19.98
N SER A 303 3.58 -27.83 20.26
CA SER A 303 4.59 -28.57 21.06
C SER A 303 5.20 -27.83 22.25
N GLY A 304 4.42 -27.11 23.06
CA GLY A 304 4.88 -26.62 24.36
C GLY A 304 4.40 -27.42 25.57
N ALA A 305 4.46 -26.81 26.75
CA ALA A 305 4.14 -27.48 28.02
C ALA A 305 2.73 -28.08 28.05
N LYS A 306 1.75 -27.38 27.44
CA LYS A 306 0.38 -27.86 27.26
C LYS A 306 0.21 -28.60 25.93
N GLY A 307 0.64 -27.98 24.82
CA GLY A 307 0.62 -28.55 23.46
C GLY A 307 -0.72 -29.21 23.10
N LEU A 308 -1.83 -28.52 23.37
CA LEU A 308 -3.18 -29.07 23.36
C LEU A 308 -3.93 -28.72 22.07
N ILE A 309 -4.48 -29.70 21.37
CA ILE A 309 -5.39 -29.50 20.24
C ILE A 309 -6.78 -30.02 20.61
N VAL A 310 -7.80 -29.17 20.63
CA VAL A 310 -9.18 -29.55 20.99
C VAL A 310 -10.19 -28.83 20.10
N GLY A 311 -10.97 -29.60 19.35
CA GLY A 311 -12.06 -29.05 18.55
C GLY A 311 -11.60 -28.36 17.26
N GLY A 312 -12.41 -28.54 16.21
CA GLY A 312 -12.16 -27.95 14.90
C GLY A 312 -11.43 -28.89 13.94
N THR A 313 -10.81 -28.32 12.92
CA THR A 313 -10.18 -29.05 11.81
C THR A 313 -8.73 -28.62 11.63
N ILE A 314 -7.80 -29.57 11.73
CA ILE A 314 -6.36 -29.35 11.59
C ILE A 314 -5.88 -30.10 10.35
N GLN A 315 -5.36 -29.36 9.38
CA GLN A 315 -4.91 -29.90 8.09
C GLN A 315 -3.43 -29.56 7.88
N ALA A 316 -2.63 -30.56 7.54
CA ALA A 316 -1.21 -30.42 7.21
C ALA A 316 -0.87 -31.25 5.97
N GLY A 317 0.06 -30.77 5.14
CA GLY A 317 0.55 -31.57 4.01
C GLY A 317 1.36 -32.79 4.44
N GLU A 318 2.17 -32.63 5.49
CA GLU A 318 3.09 -33.65 6.01
C GLU A 318 2.61 -34.15 7.37
N ARG A 319 2.92 -33.44 8.47
CA ARG A 319 2.67 -33.96 9.82
C ARG A 319 1.89 -33.01 10.72
N VAL A 320 1.14 -33.60 11.64
CA VAL A 320 0.59 -32.91 12.80
C VAL A 320 1.25 -33.46 14.05
N LYS A 321 1.93 -32.59 14.81
CA LYS A 321 2.60 -32.96 16.06
C LYS A 321 1.96 -32.21 17.22
N ALA A 322 1.51 -32.92 18.25
CA ALA A 322 0.94 -32.30 19.44
C ALA A 322 1.33 -33.05 20.71
N ARG A 323 1.28 -32.37 21.85
CA ARG A 323 1.42 -33.06 23.14
C ARG A 323 0.14 -33.84 23.46
N THR A 324 -1.00 -33.18 23.35
CA THR A 324 -2.32 -33.72 23.68
C THR A 324 -3.31 -33.39 22.58
N ILE A 325 -4.07 -34.38 22.10
CA ILE A 325 -5.17 -34.15 21.14
C ILE A 325 -6.48 -34.63 21.76
N GLY A 326 -7.51 -33.78 21.72
CA GLY A 326 -8.81 -34.00 22.32
C GLY A 326 -8.86 -33.75 23.83
N ASN A 327 -10.02 -34.04 24.41
CA ASN A 327 -10.29 -33.90 25.84
C ASN A 327 -11.19 -35.05 26.33
N THR A 328 -11.40 -35.14 27.64
CA THR A 328 -12.27 -36.16 28.27
C THR A 328 -13.74 -36.05 27.84
N MET A 329 -14.18 -34.87 27.43
CA MET A 329 -15.53 -34.65 26.89
C MET A 329 -15.70 -35.11 25.44
N SER A 330 -14.68 -35.73 24.83
CA SER A 330 -14.70 -36.24 23.46
C SER A 330 -15.10 -35.17 22.44
N THR A 331 -14.61 -33.94 22.61
CA THR A 331 -14.87 -32.84 21.68
C THR A 331 -14.40 -33.23 20.27
N ALA A 332 -15.32 -33.20 19.31
CA ALA A 332 -15.07 -33.58 17.93
C ALA A 332 -13.88 -32.80 17.35
N THR A 333 -12.80 -33.53 17.06
CA THR A 333 -11.55 -32.98 16.53
C THR A 333 -11.18 -33.79 15.29
N VAL A 334 -10.92 -33.10 14.19
CA VAL A 334 -10.50 -33.72 12.93
C VAL A 334 -9.07 -33.34 12.63
N VAL A 335 -8.21 -34.34 12.45
CA VAL A 335 -6.80 -34.17 12.11
C VAL A 335 -6.54 -34.83 10.77
N GLU A 336 -6.07 -34.07 9.80
CA GLU A 336 -5.92 -34.49 8.41
C GLU A 336 -4.49 -34.23 7.93
N VAL A 337 -3.82 -35.27 7.44
CA VAL A 337 -2.42 -35.22 6.98
C VAL A 337 -2.23 -35.92 5.63
N GLY A 338 -1.12 -35.61 4.94
CA GLY A 338 -0.71 -36.29 3.70
C GLY A 338 -1.26 -35.68 2.43
N VAL A 339 -1.97 -34.54 2.52
CA VAL A 339 -2.52 -33.84 1.36
C VAL A 339 -2.41 -32.35 1.57
N LYS A 340 -1.82 -31.62 0.63
CA LYS A 340 -1.81 -30.16 0.68
C LYS A 340 -3.25 -29.64 0.82
N PRO A 341 -3.53 -28.71 1.75
CA PRO A 341 -4.88 -28.20 1.98
C PRO A 341 -5.56 -27.64 0.73
N GLU A 342 -4.79 -27.08 -0.21
CA GLU A 342 -5.24 -26.57 -1.51
C GLU A 342 -5.84 -27.68 -2.38
N HIS A 343 -5.09 -28.76 -2.61
CA HIS A 343 -5.57 -29.93 -3.38
C HIS A 343 -6.75 -30.61 -2.70
N ARG A 344 -6.79 -30.64 -1.36
CA ARG A 344 -7.94 -31.18 -0.62
C ARG A 344 -9.19 -30.33 -0.79
N SER A 345 -9.03 -29.00 -0.75
CA SER A 345 -10.13 -28.06 -0.97
C SER A 345 -10.65 -28.19 -2.40
N GLU A 346 -9.75 -28.25 -3.39
CA GLU A 346 -10.07 -28.51 -4.80
C GLU A 346 -10.81 -29.85 -4.96
N LEU A 347 -10.33 -30.92 -4.31
CA LEU A 347 -10.97 -32.24 -4.36
C LEU A 347 -12.38 -32.21 -3.76
N LEU A 348 -12.60 -31.54 -2.62
CA LEU A 348 -13.93 -31.39 -2.01
C LEU A 348 -14.87 -30.59 -2.91
N GLU A 349 -14.39 -29.52 -3.54
CA GLU A 349 -15.16 -28.73 -4.50
C GLU A 349 -15.53 -29.57 -5.74
N LEU A 350 -14.56 -30.28 -6.33
CA LEU A 350 -14.78 -31.14 -7.48
C LEU A 350 -15.77 -32.27 -7.16
N ARG A 351 -15.66 -32.93 -6.00
CA ARG A 351 -16.62 -33.96 -5.58
C ARG A 351 -18.03 -33.39 -5.39
N THR A 352 -18.14 -32.18 -4.86
CA THR A 352 -19.43 -31.50 -4.70
C THR A 352 -20.04 -31.16 -6.06
N LYS A 353 -19.25 -30.62 -6.98
CA LYS A 353 -19.67 -30.36 -8.37
C LYS A 353 -20.10 -31.66 -9.06
N LEU A 354 -19.30 -32.72 -8.98
CA LEU A 354 -19.60 -34.02 -9.58
C LEU A 354 -20.94 -34.58 -9.06
N LYS A 355 -21.20 -34.50 -7.75
CA LYS A 355 -22.49 -34.89 -7.16
C LYS A 355 -23.66 -34.08 -7.73
N GLN A 356 -23.52 -32.76 -7.82
CA GLN A 356 -24.56 -31.88 -8.37
C GLN A 356 -24.84 -32.16 -9.86
N HIS A 357 -23.80 -32.35 -10.67
CA HIS A 357 -23.94 -32.68 -12.09
C HIS A 357 -24.60 -34.05 -12.29
N ASN A 358 -24.24 -35.07 -11.50
CA ASN A 358 -24.90 -36.37 -11.55
C ASN A 358 -26.39 -36.28 -11.18
N GLU A 359 -26.74 -35.56 -10.11
CA GLU A 359 -28.15 -35.37 -9.72
C GLU A 359 -28.95 -34.62 -10.80
N SER A 360 -28.33 -33.65 -11.47
CA SER A 360 -28.93 -32.92 -12.59
C SER A 360 -29.14 -33.82 -13.81
N MET A 361 -28.15 -34.66 -14.13
CA MET A 361 -28.23 -35.64 -15.21
C MET A 361 -29.31 -36.68 -14.97
N ASP A 362 -29.44 -37.20 -13.75
CA ASP A 362 -30.51 -38.15 -13.39
C ASP A 362 -31.91 -37.55 -13.61
N LYS A 363 -32.09 -36.25 -13.32
CA LYS A 363 -33.34 -35.53 -13.59
C LYS A 363 -33.57 -35.35 -15.09
N ALA A 364 -32.53 -34.97 -15.83
CA ALA A 364 -32.59 -34.83 -17.28
C ALA A 364 -32.92 -36.16 -17.97
N ASP A 365 -32.38 -37.27 -17.48
CA ASP A 365 -32.64 -38.61 -18.01
C ASP A 365 -34.08 -39.05 -17.80
N LYS A 366 -34.63 -38.84 -16.61
CA LYS A 366 -36.06 -39.09 -16.34
C LYS A 366 -36.95 -38.24 -17.25
N ALA A 367 -36.60 -36.96 -17.46
CA ALA A 367 -37.36 -36.08 -18.35
C ALA A 367 -37.26 -36.51 -19.82
N LEU A 368 -36.07 -36.90 -20.29
CA LEU A 368 -35.87 -37.42 -21.64
C LEU A 368 -36.64 -38.71 -21.89
N VAL A 369 -36.68 -39.64 -20.93
CA VAL A 369 -37.49 -40.87 -21.02
C VAL A 369 -38.98 -40.56 -21.18
N ILE A 370 -39.51 -39.59 -20.41
CA ILE A 370 -40.91 -39.15 -20.54
C ILE A 370 -41.16 -38.52 -21.92
N LEU A 371 -40.23 -37.69 -22.41
CA LEU A 371 -40.33 -37.08 -23.74
C LEU A 371 -40.24 -38.11 -24.86
N ASP A 372 -39.41 -39.15 -24.71
CA ASP A 372 -39.30 -40.26 -25.66
C ASP A 372 -40.57 -41.11 -25.69
N GLN A 373 -41.21 -41.35 -24.54
CA GLN A 373 -42.52 -42.00 -24.46
C GLN A 373 -43.62 -41.18 -25.14
N LEU A 374 -43.65 -39.86 -24.90
CA LEU A 374 -44.59 -38.95 -25.57
C LEU A 374 -44.36 -38.89 -27.08
N ALA A 375 -43.11 -38.98 -27.53
CA ALA A 375 -42.76 -39.07 -28.94
C ALA A 375 -43.26 -40.39 -29.57
N ALA A 376 -43.10 -41.52 -28.86
CA ALA A 376 -43.55 -42.83 -29.33
C ALA A 376 -45.08 -42.93 -29.48
N ILE A 377 -45.84 -42.18 -28.68
CA ILE A 377 -47.32 -42.12 -28.74
C ILE A 377 -47.80 -40.98 -29.67
N GLY A 378 -46.89 -40.24 -30.31
CA GLY A 378 -47.22 -39.18 -31.27
C GLY A 378 -47.76 -37.88 -30.66
N GLN A 379 -47.57 -37.66 -29.35
CA GLN A 379 -48.06 -36.47 -28.61
C GLN A 379 -46.95 -35.44 -28.31
N LEU A 380 -45.91 -35.39 -29.13
CA LEU A 380 -44.79 -34.47 -28.97
C LEU A 380 -45.10 -33.14 -29.69
N THR A 381 -45.27 -32.06 -28.93
CA THR A 381 -45.42 -30.69 -29.46
C THR A 381 -44.06 -30.07 -29.80
N ASP A 382 -44.04 -29.03 -30.64
CA ASP A 382 -42.80 -28.35 -31.06
C ASP A 382 -41.97 -27.82 -29.87
N ASP A 383 -42.62 -27.27 -28.85
CA ASP A 383 -41.96 -26.83 -27.61
C ASP A 383 -41.28 -27.98 -26.85
N LYS A 384 -41.93 -29.16 -26.82
CA LYS A 384 -41.37 -30.36 -26.18
C LYS A 384 -40.23 -30.96 -27.00
N MET A 385 -40.28 -30.84 -28.33
CA MET A 385 -39.19 -31.23 -29.22
C MET A 385 -37.95 -30.34 -29.02
N ALA A 386 -38.15 -29.02 -28.94
CA ALA A 386 -37.08 -28.07 -28.63
C ALA A 386 -36.47 -28.34 -27.23
N MET A 387 -37.31 -28.64 -26.23
CA MET A 387 -36.87 -29.02 -24.89
C MET A 387 -36.05 -30.32 -24.90
N ARG A 388 -36.44 -31.32 -25.70
CA ARG A 388 -35.71 -32.59 -25.86
C ARG A 388 -34.32 -32.36 -26.47
N ILE A 389 -34.22 -31.54 -27.51
CA ILE A 389 -32.93 -31.19 -28.16
C ILE A 389 -32.04 -30.43 -27.18
N LYS A 390 -32.60 -29.49 -26.42
CA LYS A 390 -31.85 -28.73 -25.41
C LYS A 390 -31.35 -29.63 -24.28
N LEU A 391 -32.21 -30.47 -23.73
CA LEU A 391 -31.84 -31.40 -22.65
C LEU A 391 -30.80 -32.43 -23.10
N SER A 392 -30.90 -32.95 -24.32
CA SER A 392 -29.90 -33.90 -24.84
C SER A 392 -28.54 -33.24 -25.07
N ALA A 393 -28.52 -32.00 -25.56
CA ALA A 393 -27.29 -31.21 -25.71
C ALA A 393 -26.66 -30.89 -24.35
N THR A 394 -27.45 -30.43 -23.37
CA THR A 394 -26.98 -30.17 -22.00
C THR A 394 -26.48 -31.44 -21.32
N LYS A 395 -27.17 -32.58 -21.49
CA LYS A 395 -26.70 -33.87 -20.96
C LYS A 395 -25.33 -34.25 -21.53
N ARG A 396 -25.13 -34.10 -22.85
CA ARG A 396 -23.85 -34.41 -23.50
C ARG A 396 -22.72 -33.51 -22.98
N GLN A 397 -23.01 -32.23 -22.75
CA GLN A 397 -22.06 -31.31 -22.15
C GLN A 397 -21.70 -31.72 -20.71
N SER A 398 -22.71 -31.97 -19.86
CA SER A 398 -22.51 -32.42 -18.48
C SER A 398 -21.72 -33.73 -18.39
N LEU A 399 -21.94 -34.68 -19.31
CA LEU A 399 -21.14 -35.92 -19.40
C LEU A 399 -19.65 -35.61 -19.62
N THR A 400 -19.34 -34.67 -20.50
CA THR A 400 -17.96 -34.27 -20.80
C THR A 400 -17.31 -33.62 -19.57
N GLU A 401 -18.04 -32.73 -18.89
CA GLU A 401 -17.58 -32.07 -17.67
C GLU A 401 -17.38 -33.07 -16.51
N VAL A 402 -18.27 -34.06 -16.35
CA VAL A 402 -18.13 -35.12 -15.34
C VAL A 402 -16.88 -35.95 -15.57
N GLU A 403 -16.58 -36.32 -16.82
CA GLU A 403 -15.34 -37.05 -17.14
C GLU A 403 -14.09 -36.20 -16.85
N GLN A 404 -14.10 -34.91 -17.19
CA GLN A 404 -13.00 -34.00 -16.84
C GLN A 404 -12.81 -33.88 -15.32
N PHE A 405 -13.90 -33.77 -14.55
CA PHE A 405 -13.81 -33.73 -13.09
C PHE A 405 -13.29 -35.04 -12.51
N ARG A 406 -13.69 -36.19 -13.06
CA ARG A 406 -13.18 -37.51 -12.65
C ARG A 406 -11.69 -37.64 -12.91
N GLU A 407 -11.23 -37.24 -14.09
CA GLU A 407 -9.80 -37.25 -14.45
C GLU A 407 -9.00 -36.37 -13.50
N ARG A 408 -9.47 -35.13 -13.26
CA ARG A 408 -8.80 -34.21 -12.32
C ARG A 408 -8.78 -34.73 -10.88
N ILE A 409 -9.87 -35.34 -10.40
CA ILE A 409 -9.90 -35.99 -9.08
C ILE A 409 -8.87 -37.12 -9.03
N LEU A 410 -8.78 -37.95 -10.06
CA LEU A 410 -7.84 -39.07 -10.12
C LEU A 410 -6.38 -38.58 -10.14
N ASP A 411 -6.09 -37.51 -10.88
CA ASP A 411 -4.77 -36.87 -10.89
C ASP A 411 -4.38 -36.35 -9.51
N ILE A 412 -5.30 -35.63 -8.85
CA ILE A 412 -5.09 -35.16 -7.48
C ILE A 412 -4.84 -36.38 -6.59
N GLU A 413 -5.71 -37.38 -6.60
CA GLU A 413 -5.58 -38.60 -5.79
C GLU A 413 -4.26 -39.36 -6.00
N ARG A 414 -3.74 -39.42 -7.23
CA ARG A 414 -2.41 -40.01 -7.52
C ARG A 414 -1.28 -39.23 -6.87
N THR A 415 -1.33 -37.89 -6.87
CA THR A 415 -0.34 -37.09 -6.14
C THR A 415 -0.40 -37.27 -4.62
N LEU A 416 -1.49 -37.84 -4.08
CA LEU A 416 -1.66 -38.09 -2.65
C LEU A 416 -1.06 -39.42 -2.19
N GLU A 417 -0.75 -40.34 -3.10
CA GLU A 417 -0.17 -41.65 -2.75
C GLU A 417 1.32 -41.56 -2.36
N ASP A 418 2.00 -40.45 -2.69
CA ASP A 418 3.44 -40.26 -2.50
C ASP A 418 3.84 -39.70 -1.11
N SER A 419 2.93 -39.61 -0.14
CA SER A 419 3.23 -38.99 1.17
C SER A 419 3.77 -40.00 2.21
N GLU A 420 4.94 -40.61 1.97
CA GLU A 420 5.59 -41.48 2.97
C GLU A 420 5.89 -40.74 4.30
N GLN A 421 6.00 -39.41 4.25
CA GLN A 421 6.33 -38.59 5.41
C GLN A 421 5.11 -38.20 6.26
N ALA A 422 3.90 -38.56 5.83
CA ALA A 422 2.68 -38.13 6.49
C ALA A 422 2.42 -38.87 7.81
N GLY A 423 2.07 -38.13 8.85
CA GLY A 423 1.80 -38.74 10.14
C GLY A 423 1.24 -37.81 11.20
N VAL A 424 0.60 -38.41 12.20
CA VAL A 424 0.09 -37.70 13.38
C VAL A 424 0.84 -38.19 14.61
N ASP A 425 1.62 -37.30 15.22
CA ASP A 425 2.53 -37.60 16.32
C ASP A 425 2.00 -37.01 17.63
N VAL A 426 1.74 -37.87 18.61
CA VAL A 426 1.15 -37.46 19.91
C VAL A 426 2.06 -37.86 21.07
N ASN A 427 2.63 -36.85 21.75
CA ASN A 427 3.67 -37.09 22.75
C ASN A 427 3.14 -37.55 24.12
N ASN A 428 1.88 -37.25 24.47
CA ASN A 428 1.29 -37.59 25.77
C ASN A 428 0.05 -38.46 25.60
N ILE A 429 -1.07 -37.88 25.19
CA ILE A 429 -2.36 -38.59 25.11
C ILE A 429 -3.21 -38.07 23.95
N ILE A 430 -3.86 -38.99 23.26
CA ILE A 430 -4.94 -38.73 22.30
C ILE A 430 -6.24 -39.29 22.88
N TYR A 431 -7.27 -38.47 23.03
CA TYR A 431 -8.55 -38.87 23.63
C TYR A 431 -9.51 -39.50 22.61
N GLY A 432 -10.63 -40.06 23.08
CA GLY A 432 -11.70 -40.54 22.22
C GLY A 432 -12.42 -39.41 21.47
N GLY A 433 -13.14 -39.75 20.40
CA GLY A 433 -13.93 -38.80 19.60
C GLY A 433 -13.12 -38.06 18.53
N ILE A 434 -11.90 -38.53 18.23
CA ILE A 434 -11.00 -37.90 17.25
C ILE A 434 -11.03 -38.68 15.94
N LYS A 435 -11.14 -37.94 14.85
CA LYS A 435 -11.06 -38.47 13.49
C LYS A 435 -9.70 -38.13 12.90
N ILE A 436 -8.89 -39.14 12.62
CA ILE A 436 -7.62 -39.01 11.92
C ILE A 436 -7.83 -39.39 10.46
N VAL A 437 -7.36 -38.55 9.55
CA VAL A 437 -7.37 -38.81 8.10
C VAL A 437 -5.94 -38.72 7.58
N ILE A 438 -5.43 -39.79 6.98
CA ILE A 438 -4.11 -39.81 6.33
C ILE A 438 -4.33 -40.21 4.88
N GLY A 439 -4.09 -39.30 3.94
CA GLY A 439 -4.43 -39.50 2.53
C GLY A 439 -5.94 -39.80 2.36
N ARG A 440 -6.25 -40.98 1.81
CA ARG A 440 -7.64 -41.48 1.63
C ARG A 440 -8.21 -42.27 2.81
N TYR A 441 -7.39 -42.62 3.79
CA TYR A 441 -7.78 -43.49 4.89
C TYR A 441 -8.27 -42.69 6.09
N THR A 442 -9.26 -43.22 6.79
CA THR A 442 -9.84 -42.58 7.98
C THR A 442 -9.83 -43.55 9.15
N LYS A 443 -9.34 -43.09 10.30
CA LYS A 443 -9.33 -43.83 11.56
C LYS A 443 -10.05 -43.02 12.65
N TYR A 444 -10.96 -43.67 13.36
CA TYR A 444 -11.65 -43.07 14.49
C TYR A 444 -11.06 -43.60 15.80
N ILE A 445 -10.64 -42.69 16.66
CA ILE A 445 -10.14 -43.02 18.00
C ILE A 445 -11.33 -43.12 18.94
N LYS A 446 -11.56 -44.33 19.47
CA LYS A 446 -12.65 -44.61 20.41
C LYS A 446 -12.19 -44.45 21.86
N ASP A 447 -11.10 -45.11 22.21
CA ASP A 447 -10.50 -45.10 23.54
C ASP A 447 -9.22 -44.27 23.56
N PRO A 448 -8.87 -43.66 24.71
CA PRO A 448 -7.68 -42.85 24.82
C PRO A 448 -6.40 -43.69 24.66
N LEU A 449 -5.45 -43.18 23.87
CA LEU A 449 -4.14 -43.80 23.63
C LEU A 449 -3.02 -42.88 24.08
N GLN A 450 -1.91 -43.43 24.57
CA GLN A 450 -0.76 -42.66 25.06
C GLN A 450 0.48 -42.88 24.21
N ARG A 451 1.25 -41.81 23.98
CA ARG A 451 2.55 -41.82 23.29
C ARG A 451 2.53 -42.58 21.94
N VAL A 452 1.62 -42.16 21.06
CA VAL A 452 1.36 -42.83 19.78
C VAL A 452 1.75 -41.95 18.59
N SER A 453 2.20 -42.60 17.53
CA SER A 453 2.32 -42.03 16.20
C SER A 453 1.40 -42.81 15.26
N PHE A 454 0.67 -42.11 14.40
CA PHE A 454 -0.14 -42.71 13.34
C PHE A 454 0.52 -42.43 12.00
N GLN A 455 0.79 -43.50 11.26
CA GLN A 455 1.42 -43.44 9.94
C GLN A 455 0.68 -44.36 8.98
N TYR A 456 0.79 -44.06 7.69
CA TYR A 456 0.30 -44.94 6.66
C TYR A 456 1.32 -46.07 6.42
N LEU A 457 0.94 -47.31 6.70
CA LEU A 457 1.77 -48.50 6.51
C LEU A 457 0.89 -49.61 5.93
N ASP A 458 1.38 -50.30 4.88
CA ASP A 458 0.75 -51.48 4.29
C ASP A 458 -0.74 -51.34 3.92
N GLY A 459 -1.18 -50.14 3.51
CA GLY A 459 -2.55 -49.91 3.07
C GLY A 459 -3.55 -49.55 4.17
N ASP A 460 -3.10 -49.32 5.41
CA ASP A 460 -3.96 -48.86 6.52
C ASP A 460 -3.23 -47.85 7.45
N ILE A 461 -3.98 -47.16 8.30
CA ILE A 461 -3.45 -46.28 9.34
C ILE A 461 -3.02 -47.12 10.54
N SER A 462 -1.71 -47.40 10.58
CA SER A 462 -1.07 -48.18 11.64
C SER A 462 -0.62 -47.30 12.81
N GLN A 463 -0.71 -47.86 14.01
CA GLN A 463 -0.19 -47.24 15.23
C GLN A 463 1.25 -47.68 15.44
N VAL A 464 2.17 -46.72 15.54
CA VAL A 464 3.58 -46.93 15.84
C VAL A 464 3.91 -46.27 17.17
N SER A 465 4.86 -46.84 17.94
CA SER A 465 5.38 -46.17 19.13
C SER A 465 6.01 -44.83 18.75
N TYR A 466 5.68 -43.77 19.50
CA TYR A 466 6.26 -42.45 19.29
C TYR A 466 7.80 -42.50 19.37
N ARG A 467 8.50 -42.18 18.27
CA ARG A 467 9.96 -42.03 18.23
C ARG A 467 10.32 -40.59 18.62
N SER A 468 11.17 -40.45 19.64
CA SER A 468 11.57 -39.18 20.26
C SER A 468 12.35 -38.28 19.34
#